data_AF-A0A0Q8D9A1-F1
#
_entry.id   AF-A0A0Q8D9A1-F1
#
_cell.length_a   1.000
_cell.length_b   1.000
_cell.length_c   1.000
_cell.angle_alpha   90.00
_cell.angle_beta   90.00
_cell.angle_gamma   90.00
#
_symmetry.space_group_name_H-M   'P 1'
#
loop_
_entity.id
_entity.type
_entity.pdbx_description
1 polymer ?
#
loop_
_entity_poly.entity_id
_entity_poly.type
_entity_poly.pdbx_seq_one_letter_code
_entity_poly.pdbx_strand_id
1 'polypeptide(L)'
;MNTPTFSADIHKGKVLISSLFLFALGLAAAYMAYRGPDPNSLKAMLRNPAIFYPMTVLGALLFLGLGLLGMAKLRGGSPLRAGPEGLDLSGDIKIRWNDIAGIERYTDFTTPSLNGYKVLLKDADRFLAAHRDHRLYKRMLSTHSTVSTPVVVYTNSLQMDHDRFQRVVGHYLATGAG
;
A
#
# COMPACT_ATOMS: atom_id res chain seq x y z
N MET A 1 13.98 20.40 -23.89
CA MET A 1 13.86 20.58 -22.43
C MET A 1 13.48 19.25 -21.82
N ASN A 2 14.22 18.74 -20.84
CA ASN A 2 13.87 17.48 -20.17
C ASN A 2 12.64 17.73 -19.29
N THR A 3 11.48 17.15 -19.65
CA THR A 3 10.27 17.21 -18.84
C THR A 3 10.52 16.56 -17.48
N PRO A 4 10.28 17.25 -16.36
CA PRO A 4 10.56 16.70 -15.05
C PRO A 4 9.63 15.51 -14.78
N THR A 5 10.19 14.39 -14.36
CA THR A 5 9.43 13.19 -13.97
C THR A 5 9.85 12.70 -12.59
N PHE A 6 8.89 12.07 -11.91
CA PHE A 6 9.07 11.47 -10.60
C PHE A 6 8.42 10.08 -10.56
N SER A 7 9.09 9.14 -9.91
CA SER A 7 8.57 7.81 -9.63
C SER A 7 9.00 7.45 -8.21
N ALA A 8 8.05 7.04 -7.38
CA ALA A 8 8.35 6.44 -6.09
C ALA A 8 8.07 4.94 -6.17
N ASP A 9 9.12 4.16 -5.93
CA ASP A 9 9.06 2.71 -5.93
C ASP A 9 8.89 2.15 -4.53
N ILE A 10 8.33 0.94 -4.45
CA ILE A 10 8.26 0.19 -3.20
C ILE A 10 9.70 -0.17 -2.76
N HIS A 11 9.99 -0.12 -1.46
CA HIS A 11 11.23 -0.66 -0.91
C HIS A 11 11.32 -2.19 -1.08
N LYS A 12 11.72 -2.64 -2.27
CA LYS A 12 11.76 -4.06 -2.65
C LYS A 12 12.60 -4.89 -1.68
N GLY A 13 13.73 -4.34 -1.20
CA GLY A 13 14.58 -5.02 -0.22
C GLY A 13 13.87 -5.31 1.11
N LYS A 14 13.16 -4.33 1.67
CA LYS A 14 12.39 -4.53 2.92
C LYS A 14 11.28 -5.56 2.72
N VAL A 15 10.52 -5.46 1.62
CA VAL A 15 9.43 -6.41 1.33
C VAL A 15 9.96 -7.82 1.11
N LEU A 16 11.10 -7.98 0.42
CA LEU A 16 11.73 -9.28 0.21
C LEU A 16 12.17 -9.91 1.53
N ILE A 17 12.88 -9.16 2.38
CA ILE A 17 13.35 -9.66 3.69
C ILE A 17 12.17 -10.05 4.57
N SER A 18 11.13 -9.22 4.65
CA SER A 18 9.91 -9.55 5.40
C SER A 18 9.21 -10.79 4.85
N SER A 19 9.17 -10.96 3.53
CA SER A 19 8.55 -12.14 2.90
C SER A 19 9.35 -13.42 3.19
N LEU A 20 10.68 -13.37 3.10
CA LEU A 20 11.56 -14.50 3.44
C LEU A 20 11.43 -14.89 4.92
N PHE A 21 11.37 -13.89 5.80
CA PHE A 21 11.14 -14.12 7.23
C PHE A 21 9.79 -14.81 7.49
N LEU A 22 8.73 -14.38 6.82
CA LEU A 22 7.41 -15.02 6.90
C LEU A 22 7.45 -16.46 6.37
N PHE A 23 8.15 -16.74 5.28
CA PHE A 23 8.34 -18.12 4.81
C PHE A 23 9.09 -18.97 5.83
N ALA A 24 10.14 -18.45 6.45
CA ALA A 24 10.87 -19.17 7.49
C ALA A 24 9.98 -19.52 8.70
N LEU A 25 9.15 -18.57 9.15
CA LEU A 25 8.15 -18.81 10.22
C LEU A 25 7.10 -19.83 9.80
N GLY A 26 6.60 -19.76 8.57
CA GLY A 26 5.65 -20.71 8.02
C GLY A 26 6.20 -22.13 7.94
N LEU A 27 7.44 -22.27 7.48
CA LEU A 27 8.15 -23.57 7.43
C LEU A 27 8.45 -24.10 8.83
N ALA A 28 8.83 -23.25 9.78
CA ALA A 28 9.02 -23.64 11.17
C ALA A 28 7.71 -24.14 11.81
N ALA A 29 6.59 -23.44 11.56
CA ALA A 29 5.27 -23.85 12.03
C ALA A 29 4.82 -25.17 11.40
N ALA A 30 5.05 -25.36 10.09
CA ALA A 30 4.78 -26.61 9.39
C ALA A 30 5.63 -27.76 9.92
N TYR A 31 6.92 -27.51 10.20
CA TYR A 31 7.82 -28.48 10.81
C TYR A 31 7.36 -28.87 12.22
N MET A 32 6.91 -27.91 13.03
CA MET A 32 6.33 -28.18 14.34
C MET A 32 5.05 -29.03 14.23
N ALA A 33 4.17 -28.70 13.28
CA ALA A 33 2.98 -29.50 13.02
C ALA A 33 3.34 -30.94 12.61
N TYR A 34 4.36 -31.13 11.78
CA TYR A 34 4.86 -32.45 11.40
C TYR A 34 5.45 -33.23 12.59
N ARG A 35 6.23 -32.55 13.46
CA ARG A 35 6.82 -33.18 14.66
C ARG A 35 5.78 -33.57 15.71
N GLY A 36 4.65 -32.88 15.74
CA GLY A 36 3.58 -33.09 16.71
C GLY A 36 3.82 -32.38 18.05
N PRO A 37 2.81 -32.41 18.93
CA PRO A 37 2.86 -31.78 20.25
C PRO A 37 3.85 -32.50 21.17
N ASP A 38 4.46 -31.75 22.09
CA ASP A 38 5.37 -32.29 23.11
C ASP A 38 4.58 -32.61 24.40
N PRO A 39 4.42 -33.90 24.77
CA PRO A 39 3.68 -34.30 25.96
C PRO A 39 4.25 -33.73 27.25
N ASN A 40 5.56 -33.46 27.28
CA ASN A 40 6.29 -33.01 28.46
C ASN A 40 6.39 -31.48 28.55
N SER A 41 5.78 -30.75 27.60
CA SER A 41 5.83 -29.30 27.62
C SER A 41 5.09 -28.73 28.83
N LEU A 42 5.71 -27.77 29.50
CA LEU A 42 5.10 -26.98 30.58
C LEU A 42 3.94 -26.11 30.04
N LYS A 43 3.92 -25.82 28.73
CA LYS A 43 2.88 -25.00 28.10
C LYS A 43 1.76 -25.89 27.58
N ALA A 44 0.55 -25.74 28.13
CA ALA A 44 -0.64 -26.49 27.71
C ALA A 44 -0.91 -26.39 26.19
N MET A 45 -0.61 -25.23 25.60
CA MET A 45 -0.75 -24.96 24.16
C MET A 45 0.19 -25.79 23.27
N LEU A 46 1.35 -26.20 23.80
CA LEU A 46 2.33 -27.04 23.11
C LEU A 46 2.13 -28.55 23.38
N ARG A 47 1.36 -28.86 24.43
CA ARG A 47 1.10 -30.22 24.91
C ARG A 47 -0.21 -30.80 24.38
N ASN A 48 -1.28 -30.01 24.36
CA ASN A 48 -2.61 -30.49 23.98
C ASN A 48 -2.73 -30.58 22.45
N PRO A 49 -2.89 -31.79 21.86
CA PRO A 49 -3.00 -31.95 20.41
C PRO A 49 -4.16 -31.16 19.80
N ALA A 50 -5.29 -31.08 20.52
CA ALA A 50 -6.49 -30.40 20.04
C ALA A 50 -6.30 -28.88 19.85
N ILE A 51 -5.31 -28.29 20.54
CA ILE A 51 -4.97 -26.86 20.42
C ILE A 51 -3.75 -26.70 19.51
N PHE A 52 -2.75 -27.58 19.66
CA PHE A 52 -1.48 -27.51 18.96
C PHE A 52 -1.64 -27.58 17.44
N TYR A 53 -2.38 -28.56 16.92
CA TYR A 53 -2.50 -28.75 15.48
C TYR A 53 -3.24 -27.60 14.79
N PRO A 54 -4.43 -27.16 15.25
CA PRO A 54 -5.09 -26.01 14.64
C PRO A 54 -4.21 -24.76 14.67
N MET A 55 -3.54 -24.48 15.78
CA MET A 55 -2.71 -23.30 15.92
C MET A 55 -1.50 -23.32 14.98
N THR A 56 -0.76 -24.43 14.94
CA THR A 56 0.46 -24.55 14.11
C THR A 56 0.11 -24.59 12.62
N VAL A 57 -0.97 -25.27 12.23
CA VAL A 57 -1.44 -25.31 10.84
C VAL A 57 -1.97 -23.94 10.39
N LEU A 58 -2.82 -23.28 11.18
CA LEU A 58 -3.31 -21.93 10.85
C LEU A 58 -2.17 -20.92 10.81
N GLY A 59 -1.23 -21.00 11.75
CA GLY A 59 -0.03 -20.17 11.75
C GLY A 59 0.82 -20.38 10.49
N ALA A 60 1.05 -21.63 10.10
CA ALA A 60 1.77 -21.95 8.87
C ALA A 60 1.06 -21.38 7.64
N LEU A 61 -0.24 -21.61 7.50
CA LEU A 61 -1.05 -21.08 6.38
C LEU A 61 -1.03 -19.54 6.34
N LEU A 62 -1.16 -18.89 7.50
CA LEU A 62 -1.13 -17.43 7.60
C LEU A 62 0.23 -16.87 7.15
N PHE A 63 1.33 -17.39 7.70
CA PHE A 63 2.67 -16.89 7.37
C PHE A 63 3.06 -17.16 5.92
N LEU A 64 2.77 -18.36 5.40
CA LEU A 64 2.99 -18.68 3.99
C LEU A 64 2.13 -17.80 3.08
N GLY A 65 0.85 -17.60 3.41
CA GLY A 65 -0.06 -16.74 2.67
C GLY A 65 0.39 -15.28 2.62
N LEU A 66 0.80 -14.72 3.77
CA LEU A 66 1.35 -13.36 3.84
C LEU A 66 2.69 -13.25 3.09
N GLY A 67 3.54 -14.27 3.14
CA GLY A 67 4.78 -14.33 2.37
C GLY A 67 4.53 -14.31 0.85
N LEU A 68 3.54 -15.09 0.38
CA LEU A 68 3.12 -15.08 -1.03
C LEU A 68 2.57 -13.72 -1.46
N LEU A 69 1.75 -13.07 -0.62
CA LEU A 69 1.27 -11.70 -0.88
C LEU A 69 2.41 -10.69 -0.96
N GLY A 70 3.41 -10.80 -0.08
CA GLY A 70 4.63 -10.00 -0.13
C GLY A 70 5.40 -10.18 -1.43
N MET A 71 5.56 -11.41 -1.89
CA MET A 71 6.19 -11.73 -3.18
C MET A 71 5.39 -11.22 -4.38
N ALA A 72 4.05 -11.31 -4.34
CA ALA A 72 3.19 -10.73 -5.36
C ALA A 72 3.36 -9.20 -5.42
N LYS A 73 3.50 -8.54 -4.27
CA LYS A 73 3.74 -7.09 -4.18
C LYS A 73 5.08 -6.68 -4.80
N LEU A 74 6.10 -7.54 -4.79
CA LEU A 74 7.40 -7.28 -5.46
C LEU A 74 7.29 -7.24 -6.99
N ARG A 75 6.29 -7.92 -7.58
CA ARG A 75 6.02 -7.90 -9.02
C ARG A 75 5.29 -6.63 -9.47
N GLY A 76 4.71 -5.87 -8.54
CA GLY A 76 4.05 -4.60 -8.81
C GLY A 76 5.05 -3.53 -9.28
N GLY A 77 4.61 -2.71 -10.24
CA GLY A 77 5.35 -1.53 -10.71
C GLY A 77 5.36 -0.39 -9.69
N SER A 78 5.83 0.78 -10.13
CA SER A 78 5.90 1.98 -9.30
C SER A 78 4.50 2.45 -8.90
N PRO A 79 4.15 2.48 -7.60
CA PRO A 79 2.81 2.83 -7.14
C PRO A 79 2.48 4.33 -7.22
N LEU A 80 3.47 5.19 -7.44
CA LEU A 80 3.24 6.63 -7.63
C LEU A 80 4.17 7.17 -8.70
N ARG A 81 3.61 7.72 -9.78
CA ARG A 81 4.34 8.38 -10.86
C ARG A 81 3.76 9.76 -11.11
N ALA A 82 4.63 10.73 -11.31
CA ALA A 82 4.28 12.08 -11.73
C ALA A 82 5.06 12.42 -13.01
N GLY A 83 4.36 12.82 -14.06
CA GLY A 83 4.94 13.15 -15.35
C GLY A 83 4.04 14.08 -16.15
N PRO A 84 4.35 14.34 -17.44
CA PRO A 84 3.58 15.30 -18.25
C PRO A 84 2.11 14.93 -18.39
N GLU A 85 1.85 13.62 -18.33
CA GLU A 85 0.54 12.99 -18.45
C GLU A 85 -0.37 13.14 -17.22
N GLY A 86 0.17 13.59 -16.08
CA GLY A 86 -0.55 13.69 -14.81
C GLY A 86 0.11 12.90 -13.67
N LEU A 87 -0.69 12.67 -12.65
CA LEU A 87 -0.38 11.80 -11.51
C LEU A 87 -0.97 10.41 -11.76
N ASP A 88 -0.13 9.40 -11.78
CA ASP A 88 -0.52 7.99 -11.93
C ASP A 88 -0.30 7.26 -10.60
N LEU A 89 -1.40 6.71 -10.08
CA LEU A 89 -1.47 5.96 -8.84
C LEU A 89 -1.54 4.47 -9.18
N SER A 90 -0.38 3.83 -9.18
CA SER A 90 -0.21 2.39 -9.35
C SER A 90 -0.76 1.82 -10.66
N GLY A 91 -0.87 2.63 -11.72
CA GLY A 91 -1.41 2.24 -13.02
C GLY A 91 -2.94 2.10 -13.07
N ASP A 92 -3.62 2.18 -11.92
CA ASP A 92 -5.07 1.97 -11.80
C ASP A 92 -5.84 3.30 -11.88
N ILE A 93 -5.27 4.40 -11.37
CA ILE A 93 -5.93 5.72 -11.35
C ILE A 93 -4.97 6.77 -11.89
N LYS A 94 -5.32 7.36 -13.04
CA LYS A 94 -4.57 8.45 -13.66
C LYS A 94 -5.36 9.75 -13.55
N ILE A 95 -4.74 10.78 -13.00
CA ILE A 95 -5.35 12.09 -12.76
C ILE A 95 -4.56 13.13 -13.53
N ARG A 96 -5.20 13.82 -14.47
CA ARG A 96 -4.54 14.87 -15.27
C ARG A 96 -4.31 16.10 -14.39
N TRP A 97 -3.23 16.83 -14.65
CA TRP A 97 -2.90 18.06 -13.92
C TRP A 97 -4.02 19.09 -13.95
N ASN A 98 -4.72 19.21 -15.08
CA ASN A 98 -5.83 20.15 -15.24
C ASN A 98 -7.02 19.85 -14.32
N ASP A 99 -7.17 18.60 -13.87
CA ASP A 99 -8.24 18.15 -12.98
C ASP A 99 -7.85 18.29 -11.48
N ILE A 100 -6.59 18.65 -11.19
CA ILE A 100 -6.03 18.81 -9.84
C ILE A 100 -6.05 20.29 -9.44
N ALA A 101 -6.66 20.59 -8.30
CA ALA A 101 -6.68 21.92 -7.68
C ALA A 101 -5.44 22.15 -6.80
N GLY A 102 -4.92 21.10 -6.17
CA GLY A 102 -3.74 21.17 -5.31
C GLY A 102 -3.35 19.81 -4.74
N ILE A 103 -2.14 19.72 -4.21
CA ILE A 103 -1.66 18.54 -3.49
C ILE A 103 -1.09 18.99 -2.15
N GLU A 104 -1.61 18.41 -1.08
CA GLU A 104 -1.23 18.76 0.28
C GLU A 104 -0.76 17.53 1.05
N ARG A 105 0.13 17.74 2.02
CA ARG A 105 0.57 16.67 2.91
C ARG A 105 -0.62 16.23 3.77
N TYR A 106 -0.77 14.92 3.93
CA TYR A 106 -1.83 14.32 4.71
C TYR A 106 -1.24 13.36 5.75
N THR A 107 -1.73 13.47 6.98
CA THR A 107 -1.48 12.52 8.06
C THR A 107 -2.83 11.97 8.49
N ASP A 108 -2.94 10.65 8.52
CA ASP A 108 -4.18 9.99 8.90
C ASP A 108 -4.50 10.28 10.37
N PHE A 109 -5.74 10.68 10.64
CA PHE A 109 -6.19 11.02 11.99
C PHE A 109 -6.28 9.78 12.90
N THR A 110 -6.41 8.58 12.32
CA THR A 110 -6.49 7.33 13.08
C THR A 110 -5.12 6.77 13.44
N THR A 111 -4.11 7.04 12.61
CA THR A 111 -2.78 6.44 12.75
C THR A 111 -1.70 7.43 12.33
N PRO A 112 -0.94 8.04 13.26
CA PRO A 112 0.08 9.04 12.95
C PRO A 112 1.24 8.54 12.07
N SER A 113 1.48 7.22 12.04
CA SER A 113 2.46 6.61 11.14
C SER A 113 1.98 6.51 9.69
N LEU A 114 0.68 6.75 9.44
CA LEU A 114 0.12 6.81 8.10
C LEU A 114 0.20 8.22 7.54
N ASN A 115 1.21 8.47 6.72
CA ASN A 115 1.45 9.74 6.06
C ASN A 115 1.39 9.60 4.54
N GLY A 116 1.12 10.71 3.87
CA GLY A 116 0.95 10.73 2.44
C GLY A 116 0.59 12.10 1.91
N TYR A 117 -0.13 12.10 0.80
CA TYR A 117 -0.60 13.29 0.13
C TYR A 117 -2.09 13.16 -0.20
N LYS A 118 -2.86 14.20 0.10
CA LYS A 118 -4.22 14.35 -0.41
C LYS A 118 -4.16 15.09 -1.74
N VAL A 119 -4.85 14.58 -2.74
CA VAL A 119 -4.94 15.20 -4.06
C VAL A 119 -6.28 15.93 -4.10
N LEU A 120 -6.26 17.25 -4.06
CA LEU A 120 -7.46 18.06 -4.17
C LEU A 120 -7.84 18.13 -5.64
N LEU A 121 -9.05 17.67 -5.97
CA LEU A 121 -9.58 17.71 -7.33
C LEU A 121 -10.42 18.98 -7.51
N LYS A 122 -10.39 19.56 -8.71
CA LYS A 122 -11.26 20.71 -9.04
C LYS A 122 -12.74 20.31 -9.04
N ASP A 123 -13.03 19.08 -9.47
CA ASP A 123 -14.37 18.51 -9.51
C ASP A 123 -14.33 17.04 -9.03
N ALA A 124 -14.52 16.86 -7.72
CA ALA A 124 -14.48 15.55 -7.09
C ALA A 124 -15.68 14.67 -7.45
N ASP A 125 -16.86 15.26 -7.63
CA ASP A 125 -18.10 14.54 -7.93
C ASP A 125 -18.05 13.96 -9.34
N ARG A 126 -17.58 14.73 -10.32
CA ARG A 126 -17.35 14.23 -11.68
C ARG A 126 -16.32 13.12 -11.70
N PHE A 127 -15.24 13.25 -10.92
CA PHE A 127 -14.23 12.20 -10.81
C PHE A 127 -14.82 10.90 -10.24
N LEU A 128 -15.63 10.99 -9.18
CA LEU A 128 -16.32 9.85 -8.59
C LEU A 128 -17.32 9.22 -9.58
N ALA A 129 -18.09 10.04 -10.29
CA ALA A 129 -19.03 9.58 -11.31
C ALA A 129 -18.34 8.80 -12.43
N ALA A 130 -17.19 9.27 -12.90
CA ALA A 130 -16.38 8.61 -13.93
C ALA A 130 -15.76 7.28 -13.46
N HIS A 131 -15.62 7.07 -12.14
CA HIS A 131 -15.02 5.87 -11.55
C HIS A 131 -16.03 5.00 -10.80
N ARG A 132 -17.35 5.12 -11.09
CA ARG A 132 -18.40 4.32 -10.40
C ARG A 132 -18.16 2.81 -10.45
N ASP A 133 -17.68 2.31 -11.58
CA ASP A 133 -17.42 0.88 -11.78
C ASP A 133 -16.01 0.44 -11.32
N HIS A 134 -15.21 1.37 -10.80
CA HIS A 134 -13.85 1.08 -10.37
C HIS A 134 -13.86 0.25 -9.06
N ARG A 135 -12.97 -0.75 -8.96
CA ARG A 135 -12.85 -1.61 -7.76
C ARG A 135 -12.66 -0.83 -6.46
N LEU A 136 -12.04 0.35 -6.54
CA LEU A 136 -11.77 1.22 -5.39
C LEU A 136 -12.85 2.29 -5.16
N TYR A 137 -13.95 2.31 -5.93
CA TYR A 137 -14.99 3.35 -5.83
C TYR A 137 -15.53 3.54 -4.42
N LYS A 138 -15.87 2.44 -3.72
CA LYS A 138 -16.36 2.51 -2.33
C LYS A 138 -15.35 3.17 -1.40
N ARG A 139 -14.04 2.95 -1.62
CA ARG A 139 -12.98 3.61 -0.86
C ARG A 139 -12.89 5.09 -1.21
N MET A 140 -12.88 5.43 -2.50
CA MET A 140 -12.88 6.83 -2.95
C MET A 140 -14.05 7.63 -2.37
N LEU A 141 -15.26 7.06 -2.38
CA LEU A 141 -16.45 7.68 -1.81
C LEU A 141 -16.31 7.91 -0.31
N SER A 142 -15.83 6.91 0.43
CA SER A 142 -15.59 7.02 1.88
C SER A 142 -14.49 8.03 2.19
N THR A 143 -13.43 8.10 1.39
CA THR A 143 -12.35 9.08 1.56
C THR A 143 -12.86 10.48 1.25
N HIS A 144 -13.72 10.64 0.25
CA HIS A 144 -14.34 11.94 -0.05
C HIS A 144 -15.18 12.45 1.11
N SER A 145 -15.98 11.60 1.76
CA SER A 145 -16.80 12.00 2.91
C SER A 145 -16.01 12.29 4.18
N THR A 146 -14.80 11.73 4.33
CA THR A 146 -14.02 11.81 5.58
C THR A 146 -12.84 12.78 5.50
N VAL A 147 -12.20 12.89 4.34
CA VAL A 147 -10.98 13.67 4.09
C VAL A 147 -11.22 14.78 3.05
N SER A 148 -12.47 14.97 2.63
CA SER A 148 -12.90 15.97 1.64
C SER A 148 -12.29 15.82 0.25
N THR A 149 -11.64 14.69 -0.05
CA THR A 149 -11.17 14.34 -1.39
C THR A 149 -11.33 12.84 -1.64
N PRO A 150 -11.71 12.42 -2.86
CA PRO A 150 -11.77 11.01 -3.22
C PRO A 150 -10.39 10.35 -3.37
N VAL A 151 -9.29 11.12 -3.35
CA VAL A 151 -7.94 10.61 -3.66
C VAL A 151 -6.95 10.98 -2.55
N VAL A 152 -6.46 9.95 -1.86
CA VAL A 152 -5.36 10.03 -0.89
C VAL A 152 -4.30 8.99 -1.25
N VAL A 153 -3.04 9.41 -1.26
CA VAL A 153 -1.88 8.60 -1.61
C VAL A 153 -1.01 8.42 -0.37
N TYR A 154 -1.01 7.23 0.21
CA TYR A 154 -0.14 6.91 1.34
C TYR A 154 1.27 6.54 0.86
N THR A 155 2.28 7.20 1.41
CA THR A 155 3.67 7.10 0.93
C THR A 155 4.59 6.32 1.87
N ASN A 156 4.11 5.83 3.02
CA ASN A 156 4.94 5.18 4.05
C ASN A 156 5.70 3.93 3.56
N SER A 157 5.16 3.25 2.56
CA SER A 157 5.79 2.05 1.99
C SER A 157 6.65 2.34 0.76
N LEU A 158 6.76 3.62 0.38
CA LEU A 158 7.46 4.09 -0.81
C LEU A 158 8.80 4.69 -0.45
N GLN A 159 9.81 4.41 -1.28
CA GLN A 159 11.06 5.13 -1.25
C GLN A 159 10.86 6.46 -1.96
N MET A 160 10.60 7.52 -1.19
CA MET A 160 10.17 8.80 -1.72
C MET A 160 11.16 9.92 -1.37
N ASP A 161 11.70 10.56 -2.40
CA ASP A 161 12.33 11.88 -2.28
C ASP A 161 11.22 12.93 -2.31
N HIS A 162 10.85 13.42 -1.13
CA HIS A 162 9.72 14.33 -0.93
C HIS A 162 9.99 15.69 -1.58
N ASP A 163 11.23 16.17 -1.55
CA ASP A 163 11.62 17.46 -2.12
C ASP A 163 11.61 17.41 -3.64
N ARG A 164 12.09 16.32 -4.23
CA ARG A 164 11.97 16.10 -5.67
C ARG A 164 10.51 15.97 -6.09
N PHE A 165 9.68 15.23 -5.36
CA PHE A 165 8.26 15.12 -5.67
C PHE A 165 7.56 16.48 -5.65
N GLN A 166 7.75 17.28 -4.59
CA GLN A 166 7.15 18.61 -4.48
C GLN A 166 7.60 19.54 -5.61
N ARG A 167 8.87 19.49 -6.03
CA ARG A 167 9.35 20.26 -7.19
C ARG A 167 8.67 19.86 -8.49
N VAL A 168 8.52 18.56 -8.75
CA VAL A 168 7.87 18.06 -9.98
C VAL A 168 6.38 18.40 -9.98
N VAL A 169 5.68 18.16 -8.86
CA VAL A 169 4.27 18.51 -8.71
C VAL A 169 4.06 20.02 -8.84
N GLY A 170 4.88 20.82 -8.15
CA GLY A 170 4.81 22.28 -8.18
C GLY A 170 5.02 22.84 -9.59
N HIS A 171 5.95 22.26 -10.35
CA HIS A 171 6.14 22.61 -11.77
C HIS A 171 4.86 22.40 -12.57
N TYR A 172 4.25 21.21 -12.50
CA TYR A 172 3.06 20.91 -13.30
C TYR A 172 1.80 21.61 -12.83
N LEU A 173 1.63 21.88 -11.54
CA LEU A 173 0.51 22.67 -11.04
C LEU A 173 0.62 24.14 -11.48
N ALA A 174 1.84 24.69 -11.55
CA ALA A 174 2.07 26.04 -12.04
C ALA A 174 1.87 26.15 -13.57
N THR A 175 2.28 25.14 -14.34
CA THR A 175 2.17 25.16 -15.81
C THR A 175 0.82 24.64 -16.34
N GLY A 176 0.12 23.78 -15.59
CA GLY A 176 -1.16 23.14 -15.97
C GLY A 176 -2.41 23.86 -15.49
N ALA A 177 -2.26 25.07 -14.93
CA ALA A 177 -3.36 25.99 -14.62
C ALA A 177 -3.73 26.91 -15.80
N GLY A 178 -3.15 26.68 -16.99
CA GLY A 178 -3.50 27.35 -18.24
C GLY A 178 -4.54 26.61 -19.05
#